data_AF-A0A7W1QB74-F1
#
_entry.id   AF-A0A7W1QB74-F1
#
_cell.length_a   1.000
_cell.length_b   1.000
_cell.length_c   1.000
_cell.angle_alpha   90.00
_cell.angle_beta   90.00
_cell.angle_gamma   90.00
#
_symmetry.space_group_name_H-M   'P 1'
#
loop_
_entity.id
_entity.type
_entity.pdbx_description
1 polymer ?
#
loop_
_entity_poly.entity_id
_entity_poly.type
_entity_poly.pdbx_seq_one_letter_code
_entity_poly.pdbx_strand_id
1 'polypeptide(L)'
;MAEDRSYIDQNARERERLRTLVERLGEDELRVPVNEHWTVAGVLGHIAFWDARVLSLADKLERGVPFSPDDSEPEDVDWINDASRQLIHAIPPLEAARLALQIAEETDARVATLPVDRLWPQNPDSPLYALRASHRAEHLDEVEAALPS
;
A
#
# COMPACT_ATOMS: atom_id res chain seq x y z
N MET A 1 -12.20 -22.51 -15.33
CA MET A 1 -11.31 -21.42 -15.77
C MET A 1 -10.25 -21.27 -14.71
N ALA A 2 -8.98 -21.06 -15.07
CA ALA A 2 -7.94 -20.80 -14.07
C ALA A 2 -8.27 -19.49 -13.33
N GLU A 3 -8.07 -19.45 -12.01
CA GLU A 3 -8.17 -18.23 -11.23
C GLU A 3 -7.15 -17.20 -11.76
N ASP A 4 -7.60 -16.01 -12.16
CA ASP A 4 -6.68 -14.95 -12.58
C ASP A 4 -5.89 -14.44 -11.37
N ARG A 5 -4.61 -14.77 -11.35
CA ARG A 5 -3.64 -14.39 -10.31
C ARG A 5 -2.56 -13.44 -10.85
N SER A 6 -2.83 -12.77 -11.96
CA SER A 6 -1.90 -11.81 -12.58
C SER A 6 -1.51 -10.66 -11.65
N TYR A 7 -2.31 -10.37 -10.62
CA TYR A 7 -2.00 -9.39 -9.59
C TYR A 7 -0.72 -9.74 -8.81
N ILE A 8 -0.34 -11.02 -8.70
CA ILE A 8 0.88 -11.43 -8.00
C ILE A 8 2.12 -10.86 -8.69
N ASP A 9 2.23 -11.04 -10.01
CA ASP A 9 3.37 -10.55 -10.79
C ASP A 9 3.37 -9.02 -10.88
N GLN A 10 2.19 -8.40 -10.98
CA GLN A 10 2.05 -6.95 -10.99
C GLN A 10 2.48 -6.33 -9.66
N ASN A 11 2.04 -6.89 -8.53
CA ASN A 11 2.44 -6.43 -7.20
C ASN A 11 3.95 -6.59 -7.00
N ALA A 12 4.51 -7.73 -7.43
CA ALA A 12 5.94 -7.99 -7.32
C ALA A 12 6.79 -6.96 -8.08
N ARG A 13 6.34 -6.53 -9.27
CA ARG A 13 7.03 -5.49 -10.05
C ARG A 13 7.11 -4.17 -9.29
N GLU A 14 5.99 -3.68 -8.79
CA GLU A 14 5.95 -2.39 -8.09
C GLU A 14 6.59 -2.47 -6.69
N ARG A 15 6.55 -3.64 -6.04
CA ARG A 15 7.30 -3.88 -4.80
C ARG A 15 8.81 -3.82 -5.05
N GLU A 16 9.31 -4.33 -6.17
CA GLU A 16 10.73 -4.26 -6.50
C GLU A 16 11.18 -2.84 -6.85
N ARG A 17 10.30 -2.07 -7.50
CA ARG A 17 10.51 -0.63 -7.70
C ARG A 17 10.57 0.12 -6.36
N LEU A 18 9.64 -0.17 -5.44
CA LEU A 18 9.67 0.35 -4.06
C LEU A 18 10.98 -0.04 -3.35
N ARG A 19 11.41 -1.30 -3.42
CA ARG A 19 12.69 -1.76 -2.84
C ARG A 19 13.87 -0.95 -3.36
N THR A 20 13.95 -0.78 -4.68
CA THR A 20 15.03 -0.01 -5.33
C THR A 20 15.10 1.41 -4.78
N LEU A 21 13.96 2.08 -4.58
CA LEU A 21 13.93 3.41 -3.98
C LEU A 21 14.36 3.37 -2.51
N VAL A 22 13.82 2.46 -1.70
CA VAL A 22 14.17 2.35 -0.28
C VAL A 22 15.66 2.06 -0.05
N GLU A 23 16.29 1.28 -0.92
CA GLU A 23 17.71 0.96 -0.84
C GLU A 23 18.62 2.10 -1.33
N ARG A 24 18.14 2.93 -2.26
CA ARG A 24 18.91 4.03 -2.87
C ARG A 24 18.84 5.33 -2.09
N LEU A 25 17.65 5.69 -1.58
CA LEU A 25 17.40 7.04 -1.06
C LEU A 25 18.00 7.26 0.33
N GLY A 26 18.69 8.38 0.47
CA GLY A 26 19.18 8.90 1.73
C GLY A 26 18.12 9.72 2.49
N GLU A 27 18.48 10.14 3.70
CA GLU A 27 17.57 10.86 4.60
C GLU A 27 17.11 12.22 4.04
N ASP A 28 17.97 12.91 3.28
CA ASP A 28 17.65 14.21 2.67
C ASP A 28 16.65 14.06 1.52
N GLU A 29 16.84 13.06 0.66
CA GLU A 29 15.91 12.75 -0.44
C GLU A 29 14.54 12.33 0.10
N LEU A 30 14.51 11.55 1.18
CA LEU A 30 13.28 11.13 1.85
C LEU A 30 12.50 12.31 2.47
N ARG A 31 13.15 13.46 2.70
CA ARG A 31 12.50 14.68 3.19
C ARG A 31 12.04 15.62 2.07
N VAL A 32 12.33 15.32 0.81
CA VAL A 32 11.88 16.14 -0.32
C VAL A 32 10.35 16.22 -0.32
N PRO A 33 9.75 17.42 -0.40
CA PRO A 33 8.31 17.57 -0.59
C PRO A 33 7.86 17.00 -1.93
N VAL A 34 6.85 16.14 -1.91
CA VAL A 34 6.14 15.67 -3.11
C VAL A 34 4.99 16.63 -3.47
N ASN A 35 4.32 17.15 -2.44
CA ASN A 35 3.32 18.21 -2.55
C ASN A 35 3.29 19.05 -1.26
N GLU A 36 2.27 19.90 -1.10
CA GLU A 36 2.14 20.78 0.08
C GLU A 36 1.93 20.03 1.41
N HIS A 37 1.57 18.76 1.35
CA HIS A 37 1.21 17.95 2.51
C HIS A 37 2.15 16.79 2.78
N TRP A 38 2.84 16.26 1.76
CA TRP A 38 3.58 15.01 1.87
C TRP A 38 5.03 15.18 1.43
N THR A 39 5.95 14.57 2.19
CA THR A 39 7.32 14.31 1.74
C THR A 39 7.39 12.94 1.05
N VAL A 40 8.53 12.62 0.42
CA VAL A 40 8.79 11.29 -0.12
C VAL A 40 8.55 10.20 0.94
N ALA A 41 9.15 10.33 2.13
CA ALA A 41 8.88 9.39 3.23
C ALA A 41 7.41 9.36 3.65
N GLY A 42 6.72 10.51 3.60
CA GLY A 42 5.29 10.60 3.86
C GLY A 42 4.46 9.77 2.87
N VAL A 43 4.75 9.87 1.57
CA VAL A 43 4.09 9.07 0.53
C VAL A 43 4.41 7.58 0.69
N LEU A 44 5.64 7.21 1.02
CA LEU A 44 5.97 5.81 1.32
C LEU A 44 5.18 5.28 2.53
N GLY A 45 5.04 6.10 3.59
CA GLY A 45 4.18 5.76 4.73
C GLY A 45 2.70 5.67 4.38
N HIS A 46 2.21 6.48 3.43
CA HIS A 46 0.86 6.39 2.89
C HIS A 46 0.63 5.05 2.15
N ILE A 47 1.59 4.63 1.32
CA ILE A 47 1.57 3.29 0.70
C ILE A 47 1.48 2.21 1.78
N ALA A 48 2.31 2.31 2.81
CA ALA A 48 2.34 1.36 3.93
C ALA A 48 0.98 1.27 4.64
N PHE A 49 0.32 2.40 4.88
CA PHE A 49 -0.98 2.46 5.53
C PHE A 49 -2.05 1.68 4.75
N TRP A 50 -2.15 1.92 3.44
CA TRP A 50 -3.15 1.24 2.61
C TRP A 50 -2.85 -0.24 2.38
N ASP A 51 -1.58 -0.64 2.34
CA ASP A 51 -1.21 -2.05 2.33
C ASP A 51 -1.52 -2.73 3.68
N ALA A 52 -1.28 -2.04 4.81
CA ALA A 52 -1.67 -2.54 6.13
C ALA A 52 -3.18 -2.71 6.29
N ARG A 53 -4.00 -1.87 5.64
CA ARG A 53 -5.46 -2.09 5.56
C ARG A 53 -5.78 -3.43 4.89
N VAL A 54 -5.08 -3.78 3.80
CA VAL A 54 -5.28 -5.06 3.12
C VAL A 54 -4.88 -6.23 4.00
N LEU A 55 -3.80 -6.12 4.79
CA LEU A 55 -3.45 -7.12 5.79
C LEU A 55 -4.55 -7.31 6.85
N SER A 56 -5.11 -6.21 7.37
CA SER A 56 -6.22 -6.27 8.34
C SER A 56 -7.46 -6.98 7.78
N LEU A 57 -7.79 -6.73 6.51
CA LEU A 57 -8.89 -7.41 5.82
C LEU A 57 -8.58 -8.89 5.56
N ALA A 58 -7.35 -9.23 5.19
CA ALA A 58 -6.91 -10.60 4.99
C ALA A 58 -6.99 -11.40 6.30
N ASP A 59 -6.50 -10.82 7.40
CA ASP A 59 -6.62 -11.36 8.75
C ASP A 59 -8.09 -11.62 9.14
N LYS A 60 -8.99 -10.68 8.82
CA LYS A 60 -10.43 -10.82 9.08
C LYS A 60 -11.02 -11.99 8.31
N LEU A 61 -10.68 -12.11 7.02
CA LEU A 61 -11.11 -13.18 6.13
C LEU A 61 -10.65 -14.56 6.64
N GLU A 62 -9.38 -14.69 7.05
CA GLU A 62 -8.81 -15.95 7.55
C GLU A 62 -9.42 -16.40 8.87
N ARG A 63 -9.78 -15.44 9.75
CA ARG A 63 -10.54 -15.73 10.97
C ARG A 63 -11.99 -16.15 10.70
N GLY A 64 -12.44 -16.13 9.45
CA GLY A 64 -13.82 -16.44 9.07
C GLY A 64 -14.83 -15.40 9.54
N VAL A 65 -14.37 -14.19 9.87
CA VAL A 65 -15.26 -13.09 10.28
C VAL A 65 -15.84 -12.45 9.01
N PRO A 66 -17.17 -12.35 8.87
CA PRO A 66 -17.77 -11.72 7.70
C PRO A 66 -17.33 -10.26 7.55
N PHE A 67 -17.14 -9.81 6.32
CA PHE A 67 -17.08 -8.39 6.02
C PHE A 67 -18.45 -7.73 6.26
N SER A 68 -18.40 -6.45 6.59
CA SER A 68 -19.52 -5.57 6.87
C SER A 68 -19.35 -4.29 6.04
N PRO A 69 -20.41 -3.48 5.90
CA PRO A 69 -20.30 -2.20 5.19
C PRO A 69 -19.19 -1.29 5.73
N ASP A 70 -18.89 -1.37 7.03
CA ASP A 70 -17.84 -0.57 7.67
C ASP A 70 -16.40 -0.99 7.28
N ASP A 71 -16.23 -2.17 6.65
CA ASP A 71 -14.93 -2.59 6.13
C ASP A 71 -14.63 -2.03 4.74
N SER A 72 -15.66 -1.60 4.02
CA SER A 72 -15.52 -0.99 2.70
C SER A 72 -14.87 0.39 2.84
N GLU A 73 -14.11 0.76 1.82
CA GLU A 73 -13.57 2.10 1.72
C GLU A 73 -14.73 3.10 1.58
N PRO A 74 -14.77 4.18 2.38
CA PRO A 74 -15.78 5.22 2.21
C PRO A 74 -15.56 5.96 0.88
N GLU A 75 -16.61 6.61 0.36
CA GLU A 75 -16.50 7.41 -0.87
C GLU A 75 -15.49 8.57 -0.71
N ASP A 76 -15.38 9.11 0.51
CA ASP A 76 -14.42 10.16 0.88
C ASP A 76 -13.41 9.60 1.88
N VAL A 77 -12.17 9.45 1.42
CA VAL A 77 -11.02 8.97 2.20
C VAL A 77 -10.11 10.09 2.68
N ASP A 78 -10.40 11.36 2.36
CA ASP A 78 -9.51 12.48 2.66
C ASP A 78 -9.28 12.62 4.16
N TRP A 79 -10.35 12.45 4.95
CA TRP A 79 -10.23 12.50 6.41
C TRP A 79 -9.35 11.37 6.98
N ILE A 80 -9.32 10.20 6.35
CA ILE A 80 -8.44 9.08 6.74
C ILE A 80 -6.98 9.44 6.45
N ASN A 81 -6.75 10.00 5.26
CA ASN A 81 -5.42 10.44 4.83
C ASN A 81 -4.90 11.58 5.71
N ASP A 82 -5.74 12.59 5.98
CA ASP A 82 -5.40 13.72 6.85
C ASP A 82 -5.12 13.30 8.29
N ALA A 83 -5.93 12.37 8.83
CA ALA A 83 -5.75 11.85 10.18
C ALA A 83 -4.49 10.99 10.30
N SER A 84 -4.19 10.16 9.30
CA SER A 84 -2.99 9.31 9.28
C SER A 84 -1.71 10.10 9.03
N ARG A 85 -1.76 11.21 8.27
CA ARG A 85 -0.60 12.04 7.91
C ARG A 85 0.24 12.46 9.11
N GLN A 86 -0.39 12.93 10.19
CA GLN A 86 0.34 13.36 11.39
C GLN A 86 1.13 12.20 12.03
N LEU A 87 0.55 11.01 12.05
CA LEU A 87 1.20 9.81 12.59
C LEU A 87 2.34 9.36 11.68
N ILE A 88 2.12 9.35 10.36
CA ILE A 88 3.14 8.99 9.37
C ILE A 88 4.33 9.95 9.44
N HIS A 89 4.09 11.26 9.52
CA HIS A 89 5.15 12.27 9.60
C HIS A 89 5.97 12.22 10.89
N ALA A 90 5.44 11.59 11.95
CA ALA A 90 6.19 11.39 13.18
C ALA A 90 7.22 10.26 13.08
N ILE A 91 7.12 9.39 12.07
CA ILE A 91 8.06 8.29 11.84
C ILE A 91 9.35 8.85 11.23
N PRO A 92 10.54 8.48 11.74
CA PRO A 92 11.80 8.87 11.11
C PRO A 92 11.84 8.46 9.63
N PRO A 93 12.31 9.31 8.69
CA PRO A 93 12.13 9.07 7.26
C PRO A 93 12.66 7.72 6.76
N LEU A 94 13.84 7.30 7.22
CA LEU A 94 14.42 6.00 6.88
C LEU A 94 13.58 4.83 7.41
N GLU A 95 12.98 4.98 8.58
CA GLU A 95 12.12 3.94 9.16
C GLU A 95 10.76 3.88 8.46
N ALA A 96 10.21 5.02 8.03
CA ALA A 96 8.99 5.05 7.21
C ALA A 96 9.18 4.31 5.87
N ALA A 97 10.33 4.55 5.20
CA ALA A 97 10.68 3.88 3.95
C ALA A 97 10.85 2.36 4.14
N ARG A 98 11.57 1.92 5.18
CA ARG A 98 11.74 0.50 5.51
C ARG A 98 10.40 -0.16 5.87
N LEU A 99 9.58 0.52 6.66
CA LEU A 99 8.27 0.03 7.06
C LEU A 99 7.35 -0.18 5.85
N ALA A 100 7.37 0.75 4.89
CA ALA A 100 6.61 0.62 3.64
C ALA A 100 6.99 -0.63 2.85
N LEU A 101 8.29 -0.90 2.68
CA LEU A 101 8.76 -2.10 2.01
C LEU A 101 8.38 -3.37 2.77
N GLN A 102 8.57 -3.39 4.09
CA GLN A 102 8.23 -4.55 4.92
C GLN A 102 6.73 -4.91 4.81
N ILE A 103 5.85 -3.91 4.94
CA ILE A 103 4.41 -4.11 4.84
C ILE A 103 4.01 -4.53 3.42
N ALA A 104 4.65 -3.97 2.38
CA ALA A 104 4.39 -4.40 1.00
C ALA A 104 4.78 -5.87 0.76
N GLU A 105 5.92 -6.32 1.30
CA GLU A 105 6.36 -7.72 1.26
C GLU A 105 5.36 -8.65 1.95
N GLU A 106 4.93 -8.30 3.17
CA GLU A 106 3.96 -9.06 3.93
C GLU A 106 2.60 -9.12 3.23
N THR A 107 2.14 -7.98 2.70
CA THR A 107 0.87 -7.86 1.97
C THR A 107 0.88 -8.75 0.74
N ASP A 108 1.95 -8.70 -0.07
CA ASP A 108 2.09 -9.52 -1.28
C ASP A 108 2.10 -11.02 -0.94
N ALA A 109 2.84 -11.41 0.09
CA ALA A 109 2.88 -12.79 0.56
C ALA A 109 1.49 -13.26 1.01
N ARG A 110 0.75 -12.42 1.74
CA ARG A 110 -0.58 -12.76 2.23
C ARG A 110 -1.60 -12.88 1.10
N VAL A 111 -1.71 -11.89 0.21
CA VAL A 111 -2.73 -11.92 -0.85
C VAL A 111 -2.48 -13.03 -1.88
N ALA A 112 -1.25 -13.52 -2.00
CA ALA A 112 -0.93 -14.66 -2.84
C ALA A 112 -1.53 -15.99 -2.32
N THR A 113 -1.75 -16.12 -1.01
CA THR A 113 -2.29 -17.36 -0.40
C THR A 113 -3.81 -17.37 -0.29
N LEU A 114 -4.47 -16.22 -0.47
CA LEU A 114 -5.91 -16.12 -0.33
C LEU A 114 -6.67 -16.81 -1.47
N PRO A 115 -7.89 -17.31 -1.19
CA PRO A 115 -8.77 -17.88 -2.21
C PRO A 115 -9.36 -16.74 -3.08
N VAL A 116 -9.13 -16.82 -4.40
CA VAL A 116 -9.42 -15.70 -5.33
C VAL A 116 -10.92 -15.40 -5.41
N ASP A 117 -11.78 -16.41 -5.26
CA ASP A 117 -13.24 -16.26 -5.21
C ASP A 117 -13.74 -15.47 -3.98
N ARG A 118 -12.86 -15.11 -3.05
CA ARG A 118 -13.18 -14.27 -1.88
C ARG A 118 -12.65 -12.84 -2.01
N LEU A 119 -11.96 -12.51 -3.09
CA LEU A 119 -11.31 -11.21 -3.31
C LEU A 119 -12.10 -10.40 -4.35
N TRP A 120 -12.02 -9.07 -4.25
CA TRP A 120 -12.45 -8.22 -5.36
C TRP A 120 -11.48 -8.39 -6.55
N PRO A 121 -11.94 -8.40 -7.81
CA PRO A 121 -13.33 -8.23 -8.25
C PRO A 121 -14.14 -9.54 -8.40
N GLN A 122 -13.55 -10.72 -8.15
CA GLN A 122 -14.27 -11.99 -8.29
C GLN A 122 -15.45 -12.13 -7.32
N ASN A 123 -15.33 -11.56 -6.13
CA ASN A 123 -16.42 -11.34 -5.19
C ASN A 123 -16.71 -9.84 -5.06
N PRO A 124 -17.79 -9.33 -5.67
CA PRO A 124 -18.17 -7.93 -5.60
C PRO A 124 -18.49 -7.41 -4.19
N ASP A 125 -18.84 -8.30 -3.26
CA ASP A 125 -19.13 -7.92 -1.87
C ASP A 125 -17.86 -7.90 -0.98
N SER A 126 -16.69 -8.22 -1.55
CA SER A 126 -15.42 -8.21 -0.82
C SER A 126 -14.76 -6.83 -0.89
N PRO A 127 -14.44 -6.19 0.24
CA PRO A 127 -13.65 -4.96 0.27
C PRO A 127 -12.14 -5.22 0.06
N LEU A 128 -11.73 -6.48 0.01
CA LEU A 128 -10.33 -6.89 -0.10
C LEU A 128 -9.93 -6.96 -1.57
N TYR A 129 -9.20 -5.94 -2.02
CA TYR A 129 -8.62 -5.89 -3.35
C TYR A 129 -7.13 -6.26 -3.33
N ALA A 130 -6.80 -7.40 -3.95
CA ALA A 130 -5.44 -7.95 -3.92
C ALA A 130 -4.45 -7.25 -4.85
N LEU A 131 -4.91 -6.53 -5.88
CA LEU A 131 -4.04 -5.75 -6.75
C LEU A 131 -3.60 -4.47 -6.02
N ARG A 132 -2.35 -4.46 -5.57
CA ARG A 132 -1.70 -3.32 -4.91
C ARG A 132 -0.86 -2.50 -5.89
N ALA A 133 -0.49 -3.10 -7.02
CA ALA A 133 0.38 -2.52 -8.02
C ALA A 133 -0.10 -1.14 -8.51
N SER A 134 -1.39 -0.94 -8.78
CA SER A 134 -1.89 0.34 -9.29
C SER A 134 -1.68 1.48 -8.30
N HIS A 135 -2.05 1.27 -7.04
CA HIS A 135 -1.88 2.24 -5.96
C HIS A 135 -0.39 2.54 -5.70
N ARG A 136 0.45 1.49 -5.67
CA ARG A 136 1.90 1.68 -5.52
C ARG A 136 2.47 2.46 -6.70
N ALA A 137 2.16 2.08 -7.93
CA ALA A 137 2.71 2.71 -9.14
C ALA A 137 2.40 4.21 -9.19
N GLU A 138 1.14 4.60 -8.92
CA GLU A 138 0.71 6.00 -8.87
C GLU A 138 1.59 6.83 -7.92
N HIS A 139 1.75 6.38 -6.68
CA HIS A 139 2.53 7.11 -5.69
C HIS A 139 4.05 7.03 -5.90
N LEU A 140 4.55 5.92 -6.46
CA LEU A 140 5.95 5.81 -6.84
C LEU A 140 6.30 6.75 -8.01
N ASP A 141 5.37 6.97 -8.94
CA ASP A 141 5.52 7.96 -10.01
C ASP A 141 5.63 9.38 -9.42
N GLU A 142 4.78 9.73 -8.44
CA GLU A 142 4.85 11.02 -7.73
C GLU A 142 6.17 11.21 -6.99
N VAL A 143 6.65 10.17 -6.29
CA VAL A 143 7.93 10.17 -5.59
C VAL A 143 9.08 10.40 -6.55
N GLU A 144 9.14 9.63 -7.65
CA GLU A 144 10.22 9.75 -8.63
C GLU A 144 10.21 11.10 -9.33
N ALA A 145 9.04 11.67 -9.61
CA ALA A 145 8.90 13.00 -10.21
C ALA A 145 9.39 14.13 -9.30
N ALA A 146 9.28 13.97 -7.98
CA ALA A 146 9.74 14.95 -7.00
C ALA A 146 11.26 14.91 -6.75
N LEU A 147 11.92 13.79 -7.06
CA LEU A 147 13.35 13.62 -6.82
C LEU A 147 14.20 14.30 -7.90
N PRO A 148 15.35 14.87 -7.53
CA PRO A 148 16.29 15.41 -8.52
C PRO A 148 16.84 14.30 -9.42
N SER A 149 17.06 14.64 -10.70
CA SER A 149 17.67 13.75 -11.71
C SER A 149 19.14 13.46 -11.45
#